data_AF-A0A9D1MH81-F1
#
_entry.id   AF-A0A9D1MH81-F1
#
_cell.length_a   1.000
_cell.length_b   1.000
_cell.length_c   1.000
_cell.angle_alpha   90.00
_cell.angle_beta   90.00
_cell.angle_gamma   90.00
#
_symmetry.space_group_name_H-M   'P 1'
#
loop_
_entity.id
_entity.type
_entity.pdbx_description
1 polymer ?
#
loop_
_entity_poly.entity_id
_entity_poly.type
_entity_poly.pdbx_seq_one_letter_code
_entity_poly.pdbx_strand_id
1 'polypeptide(L)'
;MKYKIFDYGVPGRKPFVENYEGSSATGPKIDADCYPKRPLVCLNSLPDSPNGACVAGKAGSVWLLKYSVFKNGKWAEAEALSEPDYSAASKDGRFRYLMSHGVAVTFVKYDISSFAVSLTALEKLKIRLEFMPLFPDYAEMKLQMNTVIASAPEHAVIIGTERRAENFIIHEGRYDVTFDNKARREWAALTVFGSRSKGTYDIGMDKVIYEVALNKGSSKLTAFVRVGTEDSVKEVPSEEELIRGIGNAELEYTALKAVGTGNLAGKIGEIYSGIYSHRAYDALRMGISYYPDKNAADAALTAE
;
A
#
# COMPACT_ATOMS: atom_id res chain seq x y z
N MET A 1 24.26 1.18 10.03
CA MET A 1 23.86 1.11 8.60
C MET A 1 24.30 -0.24 8.02
N LYS A 2 23.45 -0.85 7.18
CA LYS A 2 23.67 -2.16 6.56
C LYS A 2 23.23 -2.07 5.10
N TYR A 3 24.12 -2.48 4.20
CA TYR A 3 23.86 -2.57 2.77
C TYR A 3 23.53 -4.01 2.43
N LYS A 4 22.33 -4.25 1.89
CA LYS A 4 21.93 -5.52 1.31
C LYS A 4 21.95 -5.38 -0.20
N ILE A 5 22.86 -6.11 -0.84
CA ILE A 5 22.93 -6.13 -2.31
C ILE A 5 21.63 -6.71 -2.85
N PHE A 6 21.02 -6.02 -3.81
CA PHE A 6 19.82 -6.41 -4.55
C PHE A 6 20.14 -6.49 -6.05
N ASP A 7 21.31 -7.05 -6.37
CA ASP A 7 21.68 -7.35 -7.76
C ASP A 7 20.85 -8.52 -8.22
N TYR A 8 20.11 -8.28 -9.28
CA TYR A 8 18.95 -9.09 -9.55
C TYR A 8 18.70 -9.26 -11.04
N GLY A 9 18.35 -10.50 -11.39
CA GLY A 9 17.78 -10.85 -12.69
C GLY A 9 16.43 -11.53 -12.49
N VAL A 10 15.37 -10.97 -13.10
CA VAL A 10 13.99 -11.50 -13.25
C VAL A 10 13.26 -11.93 -11.97
N PRO A 11 12.22 -11.22 -11.47
CA PRO A 11 11.62 -11.46 -10.15
C PRO A 11 11.23 -12.94 -9.92
N GLY A 12 11.52 -13.51 -8.74
CA GLY A 12 11.34 -14.94 -8.44
C GLY A 12 12.54 -15.90 -8.70
N ARG A 13 13.69 -15.45 -9.23
CA ARG A 13 14.88 -16.29 -9.49
C ARG A 13 16.04 -16.00 -8.54
N LYS A 14 16.81 -17.05 -8.22
CA LYS A 14 18.10 -16.86 -7.54
C LYS A 14 18.98 -15.97 -8.42
N PRO A 15 19.64 -14.96 -7.86
CA PRO A 15 20.42 -14.04 -8.64
C PRO A 15 21.67 -14.72 -9.19
N PHE A 16 22.22 -14.13 -10.25
CA PHE A 16 23.30 -14.70 -11.04
C PHE A 16 24.63 -14.89 -10.29
N VAL A 17 24.73 -14.43 -9.04
CA VAL A 17 25.94 -14.51 -8.22
C VAL A 17 25.67 -15.43 -7.04
N GLU A 18 26.46 -16.50 -6.90
CA GLU A 18 26.30 -17.58 -5.90
C GLU A 18 26.34 -17.12 -4.42
N ASN A 19 26.59 -15.83 -4.14
CA ASN A 19 26.68 -15.24 -2.80
C ASN A 19 25.65 -14.10 -2.59
N TYR A 20 24.36 -14.40 -2.72
CA TYR A 20 23.26 -13.42 -2.64
C TYR A 20 22.93 -12.88 -1.23
N GLU A 21 23.62 -13.33 -0.20
CA GLU A 21 23.42 -12.84 1.17
C GLU A 21 24.64 -12.06 1.65
N GLY A 22 25.14 -11.17 0.81
CA GLY A 22 26.17 -10.20 1.20
C GLY A 22 25.52 -9.02 1.91
N SER A 23 25.47 -9.04 3.25
CA SER A 23 25.28 -7.79 3.99
C SER A 23 26.63 -7.16 4.31
N SER A 24 26.83 -5.92 3.86
CA SER A 24 28.05 -5.17 4.16
C SER A 24 27.77 -3.99 5.07
N ALA A 25 28.74 -3.67 5.93
CA ALA A 25 28.75 -2.43 6.70
C ALA A 25 29.17 -1.21 5.85
N THR A 26 29.79 -1.48 4.69
CA THR A 26 30.27 -0.47 3.74
C THR A 26 29.62 -0.68 2.37
N GLY A 27 29.28 0.42 1.70
CA GLY A 27 28.65 0.37 0.39
C GLY A 27 28.78 1.71 -0.32
N PRO A 28 28.14 1.87 -1.49
CA PRO A 28 28.23 3.12 -2.24
C PRO A 28 27.64 4.29 -1.46
N LYS A 29 28.04 5.49 -1.87
CA LYS A 29 27.55 6.73 -1.27
C LYS A 29 26.04 6.87 -1.51
N ILE A 30 25.31 7.19 -0.45
CA ILE A 30 23.88 7.49 -0.50
C ILE A 30 23.72 8.98 -0.76
N ASP A 31 22.87 9.32 -1.72
CA ASP A 31 22.53 10.69 -2.08
C ASP A 31 21.00 10.89 -2.14
N ALA A 32 20.57 12.07 -2.60
CA ALA A 32 19.17 12.43 -2.64
C ALA A 32 18.34 11.60 -3.63
N ASP A 33 18.95 11.01 -4.66
CA ASP A 33 18.27 10.19 -5.64
C ASP A 33 18.00 8.77 -5.12
N CYS A 34 18.60 8.39 -3.98
CA CYS A 34 18.34 7.13 -3.29
C CYS A 34 17.03 7.13 -2.46
N TYR A 35 16.30 8.25 -2.45
CA TYR A 35 15.07 8.44 -1.69
C TYR A 35 13.90 8.90 -2.60
N PRO A 36 12.64 8.72 -2.18
CA PRO A 36 11.51 9.35 -2.85
C PRO A 36 11.66 10.87 -2.94
N LYS A 37 11.56 11.42 -4.16
CA LYS A 37 11.58 12.89 -4.39
C LYS A 37 10.45 13.62 -3.65
N ARG A 38 9.36 12.90 -3.38
CA ARG A 38 8.19 13.36 -2.61
C ARG A 38 7.50 12.15 -1.98
N PRO A 39 6.64 12.36 -0.97
CA PRO A 39 5.76 11.29 -0.49
C PRO A 39 4.87 10.78 -1.61
N LEU A 40 4.54 9.50 -1.50
CA LEU A 40 3.74 8.77 -2.49
C LEU A 40 2.67 7.97 -1.77
N VAL A 41 1.51 7.87 -2.39
CA VAL A 41 0.38 7.05 -1.95
C VAL A 41 0.03 6.16 -3.12
N CYS A 42 -0.05 4.85 -2.87
CA CYS A 42 -0.41 3.85 -3.86
C CYS A 42 -1.61 3.05 -3.32
N LEU A 43 -2.75 3.15 -4.00
CA LEU A 43 -4.01 2.55 -3.56
C LEU A 43 -4.21 1.22 -4.29
N ASN A 44 -4.27 0.10 -3.57
CA ASN A 44 -4.56 -1.20 -4.19
C ASN A 44 -3.52 -1.64 -5.23
N SER A 45 -2.26 -1.35 -4.93
CA SER A 45 -1.17 -1.23 -5.90
C SER A 45 0.09 -1.98 -5.46
N LEU A 46 -0.01 -2.86 -4.47
CA LEU A 46 1.07 -3.77 -4.10
C LEU A 46 0.71 -5.15 -4.67
N PRO A 47 1.55 -5.73 -5.54
CA PRO A 47 1.24 -7.00 -6.16
C PRO A 47 0.98 -8.13 -5.14
N ASP A 48 1.76 -8.16 -4.06
CA ASP A 48 1.63 -9.17 -2.99
C ASP A 48 0.60 -8.78 -1.91
N SER A 49 -0.11 -7.66 -2.09
CA SER A 49 -1.15 -7.17 -1.17
C SER A 49 -2.24 -6.38 -1.91
N PRO A 50 -2.99 -7.06 -2.81
CA PRO A 50 -4.09 -6.48 -3.60
C PRO A 50 -5.31 -6.14 -2.73
N ASN A 51 -5.23 -6.34 -1.42
CA ASN A 51 -6.21 -5.98 -0.40
C ASN A 51 -5.73 -4.81 0.48
N GLY A 52 -4.78 -4.00 0.01
CA GLY A 52 -4.23 -2.91 0.80
C GLY A 52 -3.85 -1.67 0.02
N ALA A 53 -3.39 -0.66 0.73
CA ALA A 53 -2.80 0.56 0.19
C ALA A 53 -1.53 0.87 0.97
N CYS A 54 -0.56 1.49 0.30
CA CYS A 54 0.68 1.92 0.95
C CYS A 54 0.93 3.41 0.79
N VAL A 55 1.70 3.93 1.74
CA VAL A 55 2.22 5.29 1.73
C VAL A 55 3.73 5.25 1.94
N ALA A 56 4.47 5.92 1.08
CA ALA A 56 5.91 6.08 1.17
C ALA A 56 6.25 7.53 1.52
N GLY A 57 7.12 7.74 2.51
CA GLY A 57 7.56 9.07 2.90
C GLY A 57 8.86 9.50 2.22
N LYS A 58 9.33 10.73 2.49
CA LYS A 58 10.54 11.28 1.86
C LYS A 58 11.82 10.67 2.39
N ALA A 59 11.79 10.07 3.57
CA ALA A 59 12.92 9.31 4.10
C ALA A 59 12.89 7.85 3.66
N GLY A 60 11.98 7.49 2.74
CA GLY A 60 11.90 6.17 2.11
C GLY A 60 11.18 5.12 2.94
N SER A 61 10.66 5.44 4.13
CA SER A 61 9.83 4.47 4.84
C SER A 61 8.54 4.22 4.07
N VAL A 62 8.12 2.96 3.97
CA VAL A 62 6.91 2.52 3.29
C VAL A 62 6.02 1.82 4.29
N TRP A 63 4.77 2.24 4.39
CA TRP A 63 3.79 1.74 5.35
C TRP A 63 2.60 1.16 4.62
N LEU A 64 2.19 -0.04 5.03
CA LEU A 64 1.09 -0.78 4.44
C LEU A 64 -0.10 -0.83 5.39
N LEU A 65 -1.28 -0.50 4.87
CA LEU A 65 -2.57 -0.86 5.48
C LEU A 65 -3.26 -1.88 4.58
N LYS A 66 -3.51 -3.09 5.09
CA LYS A 66 -4.29 -4.12 4.38
C LYS A 66 -5.53 -4.53 5.15
N TYR A 67 -6.55 -5.03 4.45
CA TYR A 67 -7.76 -5.56 5.06
C TYR A 67 -7.97 -7.03 4.73
N SER A 68 -8.52 -7.79 5.67
CA SER A 68 -9.00 -9.16 5.43
C SER A 68 -10.40 -9.36 6.01
N VAL A 69 -11.13 -10.31 5.43
CA VAL A 69 -12.51 -10.62 5.82
C VAL A 69 -12.57 -12.03 6.39
N PHE A 70 -13.22 -12.22 7.53
CA PHE A 70 -13.43 -13.54 8.11
C PHE A 70 -14.63 -14.22 7.47
N LYS A 71 -14.39 -15.32 6.75
CA LYS A 71 -15.42 -16.09 6.07
C LYS A 71 -15.15 -17.58 6.21
N ASN A 72 -16.19 -18.38 6.44
CA ASN A 72 -16.10 -19.84 6.54
C ASN A 72 -15.06 -20.33 7.57
N GLY A 73 -14.94 -19.64 8.70
CA GLY A 73 -14.02 -20.03 9.78
C GLY A 73 -12.55 -19.63 9.57
N LYS A 74 -12.21 -18.95 8.47
CA LYS A 74 -10.84 -18.48 8.17
C LYS A 74 -10.82 -17.02 7.73
N TRP A 75 -9.65 -16.39 7.84
CA TRP A 75 -9.41 -15.09 7.21
C TRP A 75 -9.20 -15.30 5.71
N ALA A 76 -9.83 -14.46 4.89
CA ALA A 76 -9.58 -14.46 3.46
C ALA A 76 -8.19 -13.86 3.20
N GLU A 77 -7.34 -14.66 2.55
CA GLU A 77 -5.99 -14.26 2.13
C GLU A 77 -6.03 -13.30 0.94
N ALA A 78 -4.87 -12.74 0.60
CA ALA A 78 -4.69 -11.79 -0.49
C ALA A 78 -5.24 -12.28 -1.83
N GLU A 79 -4.98 -13.54 -2.20
CA GLU A 79 -5.42 -14.16 -3.45
C GLU A 79 -6.93 -14.34 -3.52
N ALA A 80 -7.58 -14.56 -2.37
CA ALA A 80 -9.04 -14.63 -2.32
C ALA A 80 -9.69 -13.25 -2.52
N LEU A 81 -8.94 -12.16 -2.28
CA LEU A 81 -9.42 -10.78 -2.40
C LEU A 81 -8.93 -10.10 -3.69
N SER A 82 -8.02 -10.73 -4.45
CA SER A 82 -7.43 -10.18 -5.68
C SER A 82 -8.39 -10.19 -6.88
N GLU A 83 -9.51 -10.91 -6.78
CA GLU A 83 -10.57 -10.95 -7.78
C GLU A 83 -11.84 -10.30 -7.21
N PRO A 84 -11.93 -8.96 -7.24
CA PRO A 84 -13.12 -8.26 -6.78
C PRO A 84 -14.31 -8.50 -7.73
N ASP A 85 -15.50 -8.72 -7.17
CA ASP A 85 -16.77 -8.80 -7.90
C ASP A 85 -17.02 -7.52 -8.73
N TYR A 86 -16.54 -6.39 -8.20
CA TYR A 86 -16.56 -5.11 -8.90
C TYR A 86 -15.36 -4.27 -8.49
N SER A 87 -14.74 -3.59 -9.45
CA SER A 87 -13.67 -2.63 -9.18
C SER A 87 -13.82 -1.35 -9.99
N ALA A 88 -13.33 -0.26 -9.43
CA ALA A 88 -13.40 1.08 -10.00
C ALA A 88 -12.16 1.88 -9.58
N ALA A 89 -11.58 2.64 -10.50
CA ALA A 89 -10.45 3.54 -10.20
C ALA A 89 -10.53 4.85 -10.98
N SER A 90 -10.09 5.94 -10.36
CA SER A 90 -9.91 7.23 -11.03
C SER A 90 -8.64 7.25 -11.87
N LYS A 91 -8.67 7.96 -13.00
CA LYS A 91 -7.53 8.14 -13.93
C LYS A 91 -6.27 8.71 -13.28
N ASP A 92 -6.43 9.59 -12.30
CA ASP A 92 -5.31 10.23 -11.61
C ASP A 92 -4.76 9.39 -10.45
N GLY A 93 -5.37 8.23 -10.16
CA GLY A 93 -4.99 7.33 -9.07
C GLY A 93 -5.35 7.86 -7.67
N ARG A 94 -6.26 8.83 -7.55
CA ARG A 94 -6.69 9.37 -6.25
C ARG A 94 -7.81 8.57 -5.59
N PHE A 95 -8.49 7.70 -6.34
CA PHE A 95 -9.65 6.95 -5.89
C PHE A 95 -9.57 5.50 -6.37
N ARG A 96 -9.91 4.56 -5.48
CA ARG A 96 -10.12 3.15 -5.77
C ARG A 96 -11.33 2.65 -5.00
N TYR A 97 -12.20 1.93 -5.68
CA TYR A 97 -13.31 1.21 -5.06
C TYR A 97 -13.25 -0.25 -5.45
N LEU A 98 -13.46 -1.12 -4.48
CA LEU A 98 -13.50 -2.56 -4.62
C LEU A 98 -14.74 -3.09 -3.92
N MET A 99 -15.41 -4.06 -4.51
CA MET A 99 -16.42 -4.86 -3.85
C MET A 99 -16.04 -6.32 -4.00
N SER A 100 -15.94 -7.02 -2.88
CA SER A 100 -15.59 -8.44 -2.87
C SER A 100 -16.13 -9.04 -1.57
N HIS A 101 -16.66 -10.26 -1.63
CA HIS A 101 -16.98 -11.04 -0.42
C HIS A 101 -17.91 -10.31 0.58
N GLY A 102 -18.89 -9.54 0.09
CA GLY A 102 -19.85 -8.84 0.94
C GLY A 102 -19.30 -7.58 1.63
N VAL A 103 -18.08 -7.16 1.31
CA VAL A 103 -17.50 -5.88 1.73
C VAL A 103 -17.26 -4.97 0.52
N ALA A 104 -17.62 -3.70 0.67
CA ALA A 104 -17.20 -2.63 -0.22
C ALA A 104 -16.07 -1.85 0.45
N VAL A 105 -14.98 -1.61 -0.28
CA VAL A 105 -13.79 -0.90 0.19
C VAL A 105 -13.51 0.26 -0.74
N THR A 106 -13.49 1.46 -0.16
CA THR A 106 -13.17 2.69 -0.86
C THR A 106 -11.87 3.24 -0.32
N PHE A 107 -10.85 3.37 -1.15
CA PHE A 107 -9.62 4.09 -0.86
C PHE A 107 -9.62 5.45 -1.55
N VAL A 108 -9.22 6.48 -0.81
CA VAL A 108 -9.09 7.85 -1.34
C VAL A 108 -7.76 8.42 -0.90
N LYS A 109 -6.98 8.91 -1.86
CA LYS A 109 -5.80 9.71 -1.60
C LYS A 109 -6.24 11.07 -1.07
N TYR A 110 -5.94 11.33 0.20
CA TYR A 110 -6.33 12.57 0.87
C TYR A 110 -5.36 13.71 0.50
N ASP A 111 -4.06 13.42 0.52
CA ASP A 111 -3.02 14.28 -0.04
C ASP A 111 -1.83 13.44 -0.56
N ILE A 112 -0.66 14.06 -0.83
CA ILE A 112 0.50 13.33 -1.35
C ILE A 112 1.11 12.33 -0.35
N SER A 113 0.82 12.48 0.93
CA SER A 113 1.41 11.79 2.09
C SER A 113 0.37 11.06 2.93
N SER A 114 -0.88 10.99 2.49
CA SER A 114 -1.95 10.38 3.27
C SER A 114 -3.10 9.86 2.41
N PHE A 115 -3.78 8.86 2.94
CA PHE A 115 -4.98 8.30 2.35
C PHE A 115 -6.00 7.93 3.42
N ALA A 116 -7.25 7.89 3.01
CA ALA A 116 -8.36 7.38 3.79
C ALA A 116 -8.86 6.07 3.17
N VAL A 117 -9.35 5.17 4.00
CA VAL A 117 -10.08 3.99 3.58
C VAL A 117 -11.40 3.91 4.31
N SER A 118 -12.44 3.48 3.60
CA SER A 118 -13.75 3.18 4.15
C SER A 118 -14.11 1.74 3.79
N LEU A 119 -14.44 0.93 4.79
CA LEU A 119 -14.92 -0.43 4.63
C LEU A 119 -16.38 -0.48 5.06
N THR A 120 -17.25 -0.82 4.13
CA THR A 120 -18.69 -0.93 4.35
C THR A 120 -19.11 -2.39 4.16
N ALA A 121 -19.67 -2.99 5.20
CA ALA A 121 -20.19 -4.34 5.11
C ALA A 121 -21.63 -4.34 4.56
N LEU A 122 -21.87 -5.15 3.53
CA LEU A 122 -23.18 -5.38 2.94
C LEU A 122 -23.97 -6.46 3.70
N GLU A 123 -23.25 -7.30 4.45
CA GLU A 123 -23.77 -8.32 5.34
C GLU A 123 -23.04 -8.30 6.69
N LYS A 124 -23.38 -9.21 7.61
CA LYS A 124 -22.66 -9.30 8.89
C LYS A 124 -21.30 -9.95 8.66
N LEU A 125 -20.22 -9.17 8.81
CA LEU A 125 -18.84 -9.62 8.55
C LEU A 125 -17.93 -9.26 9.72
N LYS A 126 -16.85 -10.03 9.89
CA LYS A 126 -15.69 -9.57 10.66
C LYS A 126 -14.62 -9.13 9.69
N ILE A 127 -14.06 -7.96 9.93
CA ILE A 127 -12.99 -7.38 9.14
C ILE A 127 -11.79 -7.20 10.05
N ARG A 128 -10.62 -7.44 9.50
CA ARG A 128 -9.33 -7.17 10.12
C ARG A 128 -8.60 -6.13 9.29
N LEU A 129 -8.11 -5.08 9.93
CA LEU A 129 -7.13 -4.16 9.36
C LEU A 129 -5.76 -4.47 9.96
N GLU A 130 -4.72 -4.51 9.12
CA GLU A 130 -3.35 -4.71 9.55
C GLU A 130 -2.49 -3.54 9.03
N PHE A 131 -1.82 -2.86 9.97
CA PHE A 131 -0.90 -1.77 9.67
C PHE A 131 0.52 -2.17 10.07
N MET A 132 1.44 -2.10 9.10
CA MET A 132 2.82 -2.60 9.25
C MET A 132 3.78 -1.78 8.39
N PRO A 133 5.08 -1.74 8.74
CA PRO A 133 6.08 -1.17 7.86
C PRO A 133 6.42 -2.24 6.81
N LEU A 134 6.52 -1.83 5.55
CA LEU A 134 7.03 -2.69 4.48
C LEU A 134 8.53 -2.47 4.32
N PHE A 135 8.98 -1.21 4.42
CA PHE A 135 10.39 -0.84 4.40
C PHE A 135 10.62 0.33 5.38
N PRO A 136 11.66 0.28 6.23
CA PRO A 136 12.34 -0.96 6.62
C PRO A 136 11.36 -1.93 7.30
N ASP A 137 11.71 -3.21 7.42
CA ASP A 137 10.85 -4.25 8.01
C ASP A 137 10.76 -4.20 9.55
N TYR A 138 11.27 -3.14 10.17
CA TYR A 138 11.19 -2.88 11.60
C TYR A 138 10.76 -1.43 11.87
N ALA A 139 9.89 -1.26 12.84
CA ALA A 139 9.44 0.04 13.30
C ALA A 139 9.09 0.03 14.79
N GLU A 140 9.24 1.18 15.42
CA GLU A 140 8.70 1.40 16.76
C GLU A 140 7.25 1.88 16.63
N MET A 141 6.31 1.17 17.26
CA MET A 141 4.90 1.50 17.19
C MET A 141 4.30 1.65 18.57
N LYS A 142 3.42 2.63 18.71
CA LYS A 142 2.65 2.87 19.93
C LYS A 142 1.18 3.01 19.58
N LEU A 143 0.39 2.06 20.06
CA LEU A 143 -1.07 2.12 20.01
C LEU A 143 -1.59 3.00 21.16
N GLN A 144 -2.35 4.03 20.82
CA GLN A 144 -3.05 4.93 21.73
C GLN A 144 -4.53 4.95 21.36
N MET A 145 -5.34 4.21 22.13
CA MET A 145 -6.78 4.03 21.87
C MET A 145 -7.06 3.48 20.46
N ASN A 146 -7.47 4.34 19.53
CA ASN A 146 -7.80 4.03 18.15
C ASN A 146 -6.73 4.50 17.15
N THR A 147 -5.64 5.11 17.63
CA THR A 147 -4.57 5.64 16.80
C THR A 147 -3.27 4.91 17.06
N VAL A 148 -2.59 4.48 16.01
CA VAL A 148 -1.20 4.03 16.02
C VAL A 148 -0.33 5.20 15.62
N ILE A 149 0.69 5.50 16.42
CA ILE A 149 1.79 6.35 16.02
C ILE A 149 3.01 5.45 15.91
N ALA A 150 3.66 5.47 14.75
CA ALA A 150 4.78 4.63 14.42
C ALA A 150 5.95 5.47 13.91
N SER A 151 7.15 4.96 14.08
CA SER A 151 8.34 5.55 13.48
C SER A 151 9.33 4.47 13.07
N ALA A 152 9.97 4.69 11.93
CA ALA A 152 11.04 3.85 11.42
C ALA A 152 12.25 4.73 11.11
N PRO A 153 13.48 4.19 11.17
CA PRO A 153 14.61 4.90 10.58
C PRO A 153 14.41 5.04 9.07
N GLU A 154 15.13 5.98 8.48
CA GLU A 154 15.14 6.15 7.04
C GLU A 154 15.56 4.87 6.32
N HIS A 155 15.13 4.77 5.07
CA HIS A 155 15.37 3.65 4.19
C HIS A 155 15.76 4.22 2.83
N ALA A 156 16.82 3.67 2.23
CA ALA A 156 17.32 4.16 0.96
C ALA A 156 17.53 2.99 0.00
N VAL A 157 17.28 3.25 -1.29
CA VAL A 157 17.55 2.29 -2.35
C VAL A 157 18.55 2.90 -3.32
N ILE A 158 19.72 2.29 -3.44
CA ILE A 158 20.68 2.61 -4.49
C ILE A 158 20.24 1.85 -5.73
N ILE A 159 19.78 2.56 -6.75
CA ILE A 159 19.10 1.96 -7.91
C ILE A 159 20.02 1.04 -8.73
N GLY A 160 21.32 1.33 -8.75
CA GLY A 160 22.31 0.66 -9.58
C GLY A 160 22.19 1.04 -11.07
N THR A 161 22.74 0.20 -11.93
CA THR A 161 22.59 0.29 -13.39
C THR A 161 21.56 -0.72 -13.89
N GLU A 162 20.82 -0.36 -14.93
CA GLU A 162 19.84 -1.22 -15.60
C GLU A 162 20.32 -1.53 -17.02
N ARG A 163 20.46 -2.81 -17.36
CA ARG A 163 20.80 -3.25 -18.72
C ARG A 163 19.76 -4.22 -19.25
N ARG A 164 19.27 -3.95 -20.47
CA ARG A 164 18.44 -4.91 -21.20
C ARG A 164 19.34 -5.95 -21.88
N ALA A 165 19.08 -7.22 -21.59
CA ALA A 165 19.48 -8.37 -22.38
C ALA A 165 18.26 -8.87 -23.19
N GLU A 166 18.47 -9.71 -24.20
CA GLU A 166 17.44 -10.09 -25.18
C GLU A 166 16.07 -10.42 -24.57
N ASN A 167 16.04 -11.17 -23.47
CA ASN A 167 14.81 -11.56 -22.78
C ASN A 167 14.70 -11.04 -21.34
N PHE A 168 15.67 -10.25 -20.86
CA PHE A 168 15.78 -9.94 -19.42
C PHE A 168 16.21 -8.50 -19.16
N ILE A 169 15.81 -7.97 -18.00
CA ILE A 169 16.38 -6.76 -17.43
C ILE A 169 17.33 -7.19 -16.30
N ILE A 170 18.59 -6.76 -16.41
CA ILE A 170 19.63 -7.01 -15.42
C ILE A 170 19.84 -5.74 -14.63
N HIS A 171 19.86 -5.87 -13.30
CA HIS A 171 20.18 -4.79 -12.38
C HIS A 171 21.49 -5.09 -11.66
N GLU A 172 22.46 -4.18 -11.76
CA GLU A 172 23.80 -4.32 -11.17
C GLU A 172 24.15 -3.13 -10.27
N GLY A 173 24.82 -3.37 -9.15
CA GLY A 173 25.18 -2.34 -8.17
C GLY A 173 24.00 -1.76 -7.39
N ARG A 174 22.93 -2.56 -7.20
CA ARG A 174 21.75 -2.15 -6.45
C ARG A 174 21.89 -2.52 -4.98
N TYR A 175 21.47 -1.62 -4.10
CA TYR A 175 21.50 -1.86 -2.66
C TYR A 175 20.21 -1.38 -1.99
N ASP A 176 19.64 -2.25 -1.17
CA ASP A 176 18.70 -1.88 -0.12
C ASP A 176 19.53 -1.48 1.12
N VAL A 177 19.34 -0.27 1.61
CA VAL A 177 20.08 0.26 2.74
C VAL A 177 19.17 0.44 3.94
N THR A 178 19.46 -0.32 5.00
CA THR A 178 18.83 -0.18 6.31
C THR A 178 19.74 0.57 7.28
N PHE A 179 19.14 1.44 8.08
CA PHE A 179 19.84 2.33 8.97
C PHE A 179 19.59 1.96 10.43
N ASP A 180 20.59 2.13 11.29
CA ASP A 180 20.37 1.89 12.72
C ASP A 180 19.43 2.95 13.33
N ASN A 181 18.98 2.71 14.56
CA ASN A 181 17.99 3.55 15.24
C ASN A 181 18.44 5.00 15.52
N LYS A 182 19.71 5.36 15.23
CA LYS A 182 20.22 6.74 15.37
C LYS A 182 20.06 7.57 14.10
N ALA A 183 19.69 6.96 12.97
CA ALA A 183 19.46 7.68 11.73
C ALA A 183 18.22 8.57 11.78
N ARG A 184 18.06 9.41 10.75
CA ARG A 184 16.85 10.23 10.59
C ARG A 184 15.63 9.31 10.63
N ARG A 185 14.62 9.70 11.40
CA ARG A 185 13.38 8.92 11.52
C ARG A 185 12.28 9.53 10.67
N GLU A 186 11.45 8.65 10.14
CA GLU A 186 10.19 9.01 9.51
C GLU A 186 9.04 8.41 10.30
N TRP A 187 7.98 9.20 10.43
CA TRP A 187 6.83 8.86 11.24
C TRP A 187 5.66 8.48 10.36
N ALA A 188 4.84 7.57 10.85
CA ALA A 188 3.55 7.27 10.26
C ALA A 188 2.48 7.16 11.35
N ALA A 189 1.23 7.39 10.96
CA ALA A 189 0.10 7.17 11.82
C ALA A 189 -1.02 6.45 11.09
N LEU A 190 -1.74 5.60 11.83
CA LEU A 190 -3.03 5.04 11.45
C LEU A 190 -4.04 5.46 12.51
N THR A 191 -5.12 6.14 12.12
CA THR A 191 -6.28 6.35 13.00
C THR A 191 -7.48 5.60 12.45
N VAL A 192 -8.12 4.79 13.30
CA VAL A 192 -9.32 4.04 12.95
C VAL A 192 -10.54 4.67 13.62
N PHE A 193 -11.59 4.90 12.84
CA PHE A 193 -12.85 5.49 13.26
C PHE A 193 -13.98 4.47 13.10
N GLY A 194 -14.83 4.38 14.12
CA GLY A 194 -15.94 3.43 14.19
C GLY A 194 -16.18 2.90 15.60
N SER A 195 -17.43 2.56 15.90
CA SER A 195 -17.81 2.16 17.26
C SER A 195 -17.19 0.81 17.65
N ARG A 196 -16.36 0.82 18.70
CA ARG A 196 -15.78 -0.36 19.40
C ARG A 196 -14.59 -1.07 18.75
N SER A 197 -13.88 -0.48 17.80
CA SER A 197 -12.59 -1.04 17.33
C SER A 197 -11.51 -0.89 18.42
N LYS A 198 -11.11 -1.99 19.05
CA LYS A 198 -9.89 -2.02 19.88
C LYS A 198 -8.78 -2.66 19.05
N GLY A 199 -7.74 -1.89 18.76
CA GLY A 199 -6.53 -2.44 18.16
C GLY A 199 -5.81 -3.33 19.16
N THR A 200 -5.10 -4.34 18.64
CA THR A 200 -4.17 -5.18 19.39
C THR A 200 -2.82 -5.13 18.70
N TYR A 201 -1.76 -5.03 19.50
CA TYR A 201 -0.39 -5.12 19.00
C TYR A 201 0.00 -6.58 18.82
N ASP A 202 0.49 -6.95 17.65
CA ASP A 202 1.08 -8.26 17.41
C ASP A 202 2.61 -8.12 17.47
N ILE A 203 3.19 -8.50 18.62
CA ILE A 203 4.62 -8.38 18.92
C ILE A 203 5.47 -9.26 17.98
N GLY A 204 4.91 -10.34 17.42
CA GLY A 204 5.68 -11.28 16.61
C GLY A 204 5.83 -10.89 15.14
N MET A 205 5.08 -9.89 14.67
CA MET A 205 5.00 -9.53 13.24
C MET A 205 5.13 -8.03 12.97
N ASP A 206 5.57 -7.24 13.95
CA ASP A 206 5.73 -5.77 13.87
C ASP A 206 4.54 -5.08 13.19
N LYS A 207 3.33 -5.47 13.60
CA LYS A 207 2.08 -4.97 13.03
C LYS A 207 1.03 -4.67 14.10
N VAL A 208 0.19 -3.69 13.80
CA VAL A 208 -1.03 -3.42 14.58
C VAL A 208 -2.22 -4.00 13.86
N ILE A 209 -3.03 -4.74 14.59
CA ILE A 209 -4.23 -5.40 14.07
C ILE A 209 -5.47 -4.76 14.69
N TYR A 210 -6.45 -4.38 13.88
CA TYR A 210 -7.79 -4.01 14.33
C TYR A 210 -8.79 -5.02 13.81
N GLU A 211 -9.45 -5.76 14.69
CA GLU A 211 -10.55 -6.65 14.32
C GLU A 211 -11.89 -6.03 14.70
N VAL A 212 -12.80 -5.92 13.73
CA VAL A 212 -14.09 -5.27 13.89
C VAL A 212 -15.19 -6.13 13.30
N ALA A 213 -16.26 -6.33 14.05
CA ALA A 213 -17.48 -6.96 13.54
C ALA A 213 -18.42 -5.87 13.00
N LEU A 214 -18.53 -5.78 11.67
CA LEU A 214 -19.49 -4.89 11.02
C LEU A 214 -20.86 -5.57 10.91
N ASN A 215 -21.91 -4.82 11.20
CA ASN A 215 -23.30 -5.28 11.20
C ASN A 215 -24.26 -4.11 10.91
N LYS A 216 -25.58 -4.36 10.91
CA LYS A 216 -26.60 -3.33 10.60
C LYS A 216 -26.54 -2.07 11.49
N GLY A 217 -26.02 -2.16 12.73
CA GLY A 217 -25.88 -1.03 13.66
C GLY A 217 -24.52 -0.32 13.62
N SER A 218 -23.52 -0.91 12.96
CA SER A 218 -22.20 -0.31 12.71
C SER A 218 -21.69 -0.91 11.40
N SER A 219 -22.18 -0.37 10.29
CA SER A 219 -21.98 -0.95 8.95
C SER A 219 -20.69 -0.47 8.28
N LYS A 220 -20.02 0.53 8.86
CA LYS A 220 -18.89 1.22 8.26
C LYS A 220 -17.72 1.34 9.24
N LEU A 221 -16.53 1.11 8.73
CA LEU A 221 -15.24 1.37 9.39
C LEU A 221 -14.48 2.37 8.52
N THR A 222 -14.00 3.46 9.09
CA THR A 222 -13.16 4.42 8.37
C THR A 222 -11.78 4.42 8.98
N ALA A 223 -10.73 4.51 8.17
CA ALA A 223 -9.37 4.66 8.67
C ALA A 223 -8.60 5.70 7.86
N PHE A 224 -7.65 6.36 8.51
CA PHE A 224 -6.79 7.37 7.92
C PHE A 224 -5.33 7.02 8.18
N VAL A 225 -4.51 7.09 7.14
CA VAL A 225 -3.09 6.80 7.22
C VAL A 225 -2.31 8.00 6.71
N ARG A 226 -1.24 8.38 7.42
CA ARG A 226 -0.35 9.49 7.06
C ARG A 226 1.09 9.14 7.33
N VAL A 227 2.01 9.63 6.50
CA VAL A 227 3.46 9.57 6.70
C VAL A 227 4.05 10.99 6.72
N GLY A 228 5.10 11.22 7.50
CA GLY A 228 5.80 12.50 7.52
C GLY A 228 6.67 12.71 8.74
N THR A 229 6.68 13.96 9.24
CA THR A 229 7.30 14.32 10.51
C THR A 229 6.42 13.92 11.69
N GLU A 230 7.03 13.84 12.88
CA GLU A 230 6.31 13.52 14.12
C GLU A 230 5.08 14.42 14.35
N ASP A 231 5.21 15.71 14.06
CA ASP A 231 4.09 16.65 14.24
C ASP A 231 3.04 16.50 13.13
N SER A 232 3.47 16.31 11.88
CA SER A 232 2.52 16.17 10.77
C SER A 232 1.63 14.94 10.90
N VAL A 233 2.11 13.83 11.50
CA VAL A 233 1.30 12.61 11.66
C VAL A 233 0.26 12.72 12.78
N LYS A 234 0.38 13.72 13.65
CA LYS A 234 -0.62 14.05 14.69
C LYS A 234 -1.79 14.84 14.10
N GLU A 235 -1.64 15.41 12.90
CA GLU A 235 -2.72 16.08 12.17
C GLU A 235 -3.66 15.06 11.52
N VAL A 236 -4.73 14.71 12.25
CA VAL A 236 -5.73 13.75 11.80
C VAL A 236 -7.04 14.48 11.52
N PRO A 237 -7.61 14.37 10.30
CA PRO A 237 -8.92 14.94 10.00
C PRO A 237 -10.02 14.32 10.87
N SER A 238 -11.11 15.05 11.10
CA SER A 238 -12.27 14.50 11.79
C SER A 238 -12.94 13.38 10.98
N GLU A 239 -13.65 12.47 11.67
CA GLU A 239 -14.38 11.39 11.00
C GLU A 239 -15.39 11.93 9.97
N GLU A 240 -16.06 13.04 10.29
CA GLU A 240 -17.02 13.69 9.39
C GLU A 240 -16.37 14.24 8.12
N GLU A 241 -15.18 14.85 8.23
CA GLU A 241 -14.41 15.33 7.08
C GLU A 241 -13.98 14.16 6.18
N LEU A 242 -13.53 13.05 6.78
CA LEU A 242 -13.16 11.86 6.03
C LEU A 242 -14.37 11.24 5.32
N ILE A 243 -15.50 11.09 6.02
CA ILE A 243 -16.74 10.57 5.43
C ILE A 243 -17.18 11.43 4.25
N ARG A 244 -17.14 12.77 4.41
CA ARG A 244 -17.50 13.71 3.35
C ARG A 244 -16.53 13.65 2.17
N GLY A 245 -15.23 13.63 2.43
CA GLY A 245 -14.19 13.54 1.40
C GLY A 245 -14.29 12.25 0.59
N ILE A 246 -14.52 11.12 1.26
CA ILE A 246 -14.73 9.82 0.61
C ILE A 246 -16.01 9.84 -0.23
N GLY A 247 -17.12 10.34 0.32
CA GLY A 247 -18.40 10.44 -0.41
C GLY A 247 -18.31 11.33 -1.65
N ASN A 248 -17.60 12.46 -1.56
CA ASN A 248 -17.36 13.33 -2.71
C ASN A 248 -16.56 12.62 -3.81
N ALA A 249 -15.51 11.89 -3.45
CA ALA A 249 -14.71 11.13 -4.42
C ALA A 249 -15.53 10.02 -5.11
N GLU A 250 -16.41 9.34 -4.37
CA GLU A 250 -17.36 8.36 -4.93
C GLU A 250 -18.36 9.01 -5.91
N LEU A 251 -18.87 10.20 -5.57
CA LEU A 251 -19.79 10.95 -6.42
C LEU A 251 -19.11 11.46 -7.69
N GLU A 252 -17.90 12.02 -7.60
CA GLU A 252 -17.11 12.46 -8.76
C GLU A 252 -16.84 11.29 -9.71
N TYR A 253 -16.44 10.14 -9.18
CA TYR A 253 -16.26 8.92 -9.97
C TYR A 253 -17.57 8.49 -10.65
N THR A 254 -18.68 8.49 -9.91
CA THR A 254 -20.00 8.10 -10.44
C THR A 254 -20.47 9.06 -11.53
N ALA A 255 -20.24 10.37 -11.37
CA ALA A 255 -20.54 11.37 -12.38
C ALA A 255 -19.68 11.17 -13.64
N LEU A 256 -18.38 10.90 -13.50
CA LEU A 256 -17.50 10.58 -14.63
C LEU A 256 -17.94 9.30 -15.35
N LYS A 257 -18.39 8.28 -14.60
CA LYS A 257 -18.97 7.07 -15.15
C LYS A 257 -20.26 7.39 -15.94
N ALA A 258 -21.18 8.16 -15.35
CA ALA A 258 -22.46 8.53 -15.96
C ALA A 258 -22.32 9.44 -17.20
N VAL A 259 -21.37 10.38 -17.19
CA VAL A 259 -21.06 11.20 -18.38
C VAL A 259 -20.46 10.33 -19.50
N GLY A 260 -19.78 9.24 -19.13
CA GLY A 260 -19.32 8.23 -20.08
C GLY A 260 -20.42 7.31 -20.63
N THR A 261 -21.59 7.18 -19.97
CA THR A 261 -22.60 6.11 -20.21
C THR A 261 -23.53 6.27 -21.40
N GLY A 262 -22.97 6.31 -22.61
CA GLY A 262 -23.60 5.54 -23.69
C GLY A 262 -23.48 4.03 -23.41
N ASN A 263 -24.28 3.17 -24.04
CA ASN A 263 -24.25 1.69 -23.88
C ASN A 263 -22.86 1.03 -24.09
N LEU A 264 -21.87 1.75 -24.63
CA LEU A 264 -20.47 1.31 -24.73
C LEU A 264 -19.66 1.43 -23.42
N ALA A 265 -20.13 2.18 -22.42
CA ALA A 265 -19.33 2.59 -21.28
C ALA A 265 -19.15 1.53 -20.19
N GLY A 266 -20.00 0.50 -20.13
CA GLY A 266 -19.82 -0.61 -19.19
C GLY A 266 -18.49 -1.31 -19.41
N LYS A 267 -18.24 -1.73 -20.66
CA LYS A 267 -16.97 -2.36 -21.06
C LYS A 267 -15.79 -1.39 -21.04
N ILE A 268 -15.99 -0.14 -21.44
CA ILE A 268 -14.92 0.88 -21.43
C ILE A 268 -14.54 1.25 -19.98
N GLY A 269 -15.49 1.32 -19.05
CA GLY A 269 -15.25 1.57 -17.63
C GLY A 269 -14.51 0.42 -16.93
N GLU A 270 -14.80 -0.82 -17.33
CA GLU A 270 -14.04 -2.01 -16.92
C GLU A 270 -12.60 -1.96 -17.47
N ILE A 271 -12.42 -1.64 -18.75
CA ILE A 271 -11.10 -1.47 -19.38
C ILE A 271 -10.30 -0.35 -18.69
N TYR A 272 -10.91 0.81 -18.41
CA TYR A 272 -10.24 1.90 -17.69
C TYR A 272 -9.92 1.51 -16.25
N SER A 273 -10.81 0.82 -15.54
CA SER A 273 -10.57 0.37 -14.17
C SER A 273 -9.47 -0.70 -14.09
N GLY A 274 -9.34 -1.53 -15.13
CA GLY A 274 -8.19 -2.40 -15.36
C GLY A 274 -6.92 -1.58 -15.59
N ILE A 275 -6.90 -0.70 -16.59
CA ILE A 275 -5.76 0.18 -16.94
C ILE A 275 -5.19 0.92 -15.71
N TYR A 276 -6.05 1.46 -14.84
CA TYR A 276 -5.61 2.20 -13.66
C TYR A 276 -5.28 1.33 -12.45
N SER A 277 -5.71 0.07 -12.42
CA SER A 277 -5.28 -0.91 -11.40
C SER A 277 -3.81 -1.31 -11.54
N HIS A 278 -3.15 -0.92 -12.62
CA HIS A 278 -1.78 -1.33 -12.90
C HIS A 278 -0.71 -0.31 -12.50
N ARG A 279 -1.08 0.75 -11.76
CA ARG A 279 -0.07 1.57 -11.09
C ARG A 279 0.35 0.84 -9.84
N ALA A 280 1.59 0.38 -9.76
CA ALA A 280 2.11 -0.30 -8.58
C ALA A 280 3.18 0.54 -7.89
N TYR A 281 3.31 0.39 -6.56
CA TYR A 281 4.51 0.88 -5.89
C TYR A 281 5.69 0.02 -6.34
N ASP A 282 6.71 0.68 -6.87
CA ASP A 282 7.94 0.07 -7.30
C ASP A 282 9.01 0.38 -6.26
N ALA A 283 9.28 -0.60 -5.39
CA ALA A 283 10.30 -0.49 -4.35
C ALA A 283 11.71 -0.28 -4.96
N LEU A 284 11.97 -0.75 -6.18
CA LEU A 284 13.26 -0.61 -6.86
C LEU A 284 13.51 0.83 -7.32
N ARG A 285 12.43 1.58 -7.57
CA ARG A 285 12.48 2.98 -8.02
C ARG A 285 11.98 3.96 -6.96
N MET A 286 11.58 3.45 -5.79
CA MET A 286 10.96 4.22 -4.71
C MET A 286 9.84 5.13 -5.25
N GLY A 287 9.00 4.55 -6.13
CA GLY A 287 8.19 5.28 -7.09
C GLY A 287 6.91 4.55 -7.50
N ILE A 288 6.16 5.14 -8.44
CA ILE A 288 5.00 4.49 -9.06
C ILE A 288 5.40 4.03 -10.46
N SER A 289 5.31 2.72 -10.70
CA SER A 289 5.47 2.12 -12.03
C SER A 289 4.10 1.82 -12.63
N TYR A 290 4.01 1.95 -13.95
CA TYR A 290 2.79 1.67 -14.71
C TYR A 290 2.99 0.41 -15.55
N TYR A 291 2.12 -0.58 -15.32
CA TYR A 291 2.09 -1.79 -16.13
C TYR A 291 0.89 -1.69 -17.09
N PRO A 292 1.06 -1.83 -18.40
CA PRO A 292 -0.08 -1.67 -19.32
C PRO A 292 -1.05 -2.87 -19.35
N ASP A 293 -0.70 -4.01 -18.73
CA ASP A 293 -1.49 -5.25 -18.71
C ASP A 293 -1.36 -5.95 -17.34
N LYS A 294 -2.47 -6.45 -16.77
CA LYS A 294 -2.50 -7.25 -15.52
C LYS A 294 -1.68 -8.51 -15.69
N ASN A 295 -1.80 -9.19 -16.83
CA ASN A 295 -1.02 -10.39 -17.12
C ASN A 295 0.46 -10.06 -17.26
N ALA A 296 0.86 -8.84 -17.63
CA ALA A 296 2.26 -8.44 -17.64
C ALA A 296 2.79 -8.15 -16.22
N ALA A 297 1.96 -7.63 -15.31
CA ALA A 297 2.31 -7.48 -13.90
C ALA A 297 2.39 -8.85 -13.20
N ASP A 298 1.38 -9.70 -13.41
CA ASP A 298 1.33 -11.06 -12.86
C ASP A 298 2.41 -11.95 -13.50
N ALA A 299 2.66 -11.91 -14.81
CA ALA A 299 3.74 -12.67 -15.46
C ALA A 299 5.13 -12.12 -15.11
N ALA A 300 5.30 -10.84 -14.81
CA ALA A 300 6.56 -10.34 -14.24
C ALA A 300 6.84 -10.93 -12.85
N LEU A 301 5.81 -11.46 -12.16
CA LEU A 301 5.89 -12.05 -10.82
C LEU A 301 5.78 -13.59 -10.82
N THR A 302 5.16 -14.19 -11.84
CA THR A 302 4.80 -15.62 -11.92
C THR A 302 5.37 -16.34 -13.15
N ALA A 303 6.18 -15.70 -13.98
CA ALA A 303 6.92 -16.40 -15.03
C ALA A 303 8.00 -17.31 -14.40
N GLU A 304 7.57 -18.53 -14.05
CA GLU A 304 8.38 -19.70 -13.66
C GLU A 304 9.52 -19.98 -14.66
#